data_AF-A0A258R142-F1
#
_entry.id   AF-A0A258R142-F1
#
_cell.length_a   1.000
_cell.length_b   1.000
_cell.length_c   1.000
_cell.angle_alpha   90.00
_cell.angle_beta   90.00
_cell.angle_gamma   90.00
#
_symmetry.space_group_name_H-M   'P 1'
#
loop_
_entity.id
_entity.type
_entity.pdbx_description
1 polymer ?
#
loop_
_entity_poly.entity_id
_entity_poly.type
_entity_poly.pdbx_seq_one_letter_code
_entity_poly.pdbx_strand_id
1 'polypeptide(L)'
;LVKECARRFDVVLMAQGEVEEKKIVFGTAEQREEAITALKANKWVGDWFLDDEIERLYRERLFYSDVVADYEALVQQKDLVLGYRLHGNLMALSNGVPSIYFTYDSRTVEFAETYQIPSYDVFSTKPFKLEEYWDQGLFDKFNRAWFMTYREMKAFLDENGVANKMADVGHKPVPVPARAAAAARKVA
;
A
#
# COMPACT_ATOMS: atom_id res chain seq x y z
N LEU A 1 0.55 -11.97 12.17
CA LEU A 1 1.32 -11.48 11.01
C LEU A 1 2.32 -10.39 11.35
N VAL A 2 1.90 -9.16 11.72
CA VAL A 2 2.82 -8.01 11.90
C VAL A 2 4.04 -8.38 12.77
N LYS A 3 3.81 -9.01 13.92
CA LYS A 3 4.85 -9.52 14.83
C LYS A 3 5.79 -10.51 14.16
N GLU A 4 5.26 -11.42 13.35
CA GLU A 4 6.07 -12.41 12.62
C GLU A 4 6.96 -11.73 11.57
N CYS A 5 6.40 -10.81 10.78
CA CYS A 5 7.17 -10.03 9.81
C CYS A 5 8.26 -9.21 10.50
N ALA A 6 7.93 -8.54 11.61
CA ALA A 6 8.87 -7.68 12.35
C ALA A 6 10.06 -8.42 12.96
N ARG A 7 9.89 -9.71 13.27
CA ARG A 7 10.97 -10.58 13.75
C ARG A 7 11.87 -11.12 12.64
N ARG A 8 11.37 -11.17 11.40
CA ARG A 8 12.04 -11.79 10.25
C ARG A 8 12.65 -10.76 9.29
N PHE A 9 12.08 -9.55 9.24
CA PHE A 9 12.41 -8.53 8.24
C PHE A 9 12.52 -7.15 8.88
N ASP A 10 13.16 -6.22 8.16
CA ASP A 10 13.04 -4.81 8.45
C ASP A 10 11.65 -4.31 8.03
N VAL A 11 10.85 -3.88 9.00
CA VAL A 11 9.45 -3.49 8.77
C VAL A 11 9.21 -2.06 9.18
N VAL A 12 8.41 -1.36 8.39
CA VAL A 12 7.85 -0.05 8.73
C VAL A 12 6.34 -0.22 8.79
N LEU A 13 5.72 0.28 9.86
CA LEU A 13 4.26 0.26 10.01
C LEU A 13 3.72 1.57 9.45
N MET A 14 2.97 1.52 8.35
CA MET A 14 2.24 2.70 7.88
C MET A 14 0.98 2.88 8.72
N ALA A 15 0.75 4.11 9.21
CA ALA A 15 -0.44 4.45 9.98
C ALA A 15 -1.73 4.04 9.26
N GLN A 16 -2.68 3.53 10.03
CA GLN A 16 -4.00 3.14 9.57
C GLN A 16 -5.00 4.31 9.61
N GLY A 17 -4.61 5.49 10.09
CA GLY A 17 -5.42 6.70 10.01
C GLY A 17 -6.16 7.05 11.30
N GLU A 18 -5.78 6.41 12.41
CA GLU A 18 -6.21 6.85 13.74
C GLU A 18 -5.52 8.17 14.08
N VAL A 19 -6.21 9.06 14.79
CA VAL A 19 -5.65 10.38 15.16
C VAL A 19 -4.47 10.20 16.12
N GLU A 20 -4.54 9.17 16.95
CA GLU A 20 -3.53 8.78 17.92
C GLU A 20 -2.22 8.38 17.24
N GLU A 21 -2.26 7.68 16.10
CA GLU A 21 -1.06 7.32 15.33
C GLU A 21 -0.27 8.55 14.89
N LYS A 22 -0.96 9.64 14.53
CA LYS A 22 -0.32 10.91 14.17
C LYS A 22 0.39 11.53 15.36
N LYS A 23 -0.24 11.49 16.53
CA LYS A 23 0.35 11.98 17.79
C LYS A 23 1.56 11.15 18.21
N ILE A 24 1.55 9.84 17.95
CA ILE A 24 2.70 8.97 18.20
C ILE A 24 3.92 9.39 17.37
N VAL A 25 3.71 9.76 16.10
CA VAL A 25 4.80 10.15 15.20
C VAL A 25 5.26 11.59 15.45
N PHE A 26 4.35 12.56 15.48
CA PHE A 26 4.69 14.00 15.50
C PHE A 26 4.57 14.68 16.86
N GLY A 27 3.95 14.05 17.87
CA GLY A 27 3.70 14.67 19.17
C GLY A 27 4.93 14.75 20.07
N THR A 28 4.82 15.56 21.13
CA THR A 28 5.75 15.57 22.28
C THR A 28 5.74 14.23 23.02
N ALA A 29 6.73 13.98 23.89
CA ALA A 29 6.76 12.75 24.68
C ALA A 29 5.46 12.52 25.46
N GLU A 30 4.90 13.56 26.07
CA GLU A 30 3.61 13.51 26.79
C GLU A 30 2.45 13.16 25.85
N GLN A 31 2.37 13.82 24.68
CA GLN A 31 1.31 13.55 23.69
C GLN A 31 1.39 12.12 23.12
N ARG A 32 2.59 11.56 23.01
CA ARG A 32 2.81 10.17 22.58
C ARG A 32 2.26 9.17 23.62
N GLU A 33 2.54 9.39 24.90
CA GLU A 33 1.99 8.54 25.97
C GLU A 33 0.47 8.63 26.08
N GLU A 34 -0.08 9.84 25.95
CA GLU A 34 -1.54 10.05 25.91
C GLU A 34 -2.17 9.30 24.73
N ALA A 35 -1.56 9.36 23.55
CA ALA A 35 -2.05 8.69 22.36
C ALA A 35 -2.03 7.16 22.49
N ILE A 36 -0.95 6.59 23.04
CA ILE A 36 -0.86 5.15 23.27
C ILE A 36 -1.87 4.70 24.32
N THR A 37 -2.05 5.47 25.40
CA THR A 37 -3.07 5.21 26.41
C THR A 37 -4.48 5.23 25.81
N ALA A 38 -4.77 6.21 24.94
CA ALA A 38 -6.04 6.31 24.24
C ALA A 38 -6.30 5.12 23.30
N LEU A 39 -5.28 4.69 22.53
CA LEU A 39 -5.38 3.50 21.68
C LEU A 39 -5.66 2.24 22.51
N LYS A 40 -4.98 2.07 23.65
CA LYS A 40 -5.22 0.93 24.55
C LYS A 40 -6.61 0.96 25.19
N ALA A 41 -7.13 2.14 25.49
CA ALA A 41 -8.46 2.30 26.07
C ALA A 41 -9.59 1.97 25.08
N ASN A 42 -9.33 2.02 23.78
CA ASN A 42 -10.26 1.55 22.78
C ASN A 42 -10.36 0.01 22.85
N LYS A 43 -11.49 -0.50 23.36
CA LYS A 43 -11.71 -1.95 23.57
C LYS A 43 -11.36 -2.81 22.37
N TRP A 44 -11.70 -2.36 21.16
CA TRP A 44 -11.41 -3.16 19.97
C TRP A 44 -9.90 -3.25 19.69
N VAL A 45 -9.19 -2.13 19.85
CA VAL A 45 -7.75 -2.06 19.62
C VAL A 45 -6.97 -2.76 20.75
N GLY A 46 -7.31 -2.47 22.01
CA GLY A 46 -6.65 -3.04 23.18
C GLY A 46 -6.84 -4.54 23.33
N ASP A 47 -8.05 -5.06 23.09
CA ASP A 47 -8.34 -6.49 23.31
C ASP A 47 -7.82 -7.38 22.17
N TRP A 48 -7.74 -6.87 20.94
CA TRP A 48 -7.47 -7.69 19.75
C TRP A 48 -6.14 -7.43 19.06
N PHE A 49 -5.56 -6.23 19.17
CA PHE A 49 -4.42 -5.83 18.32
C PHE A 49 -3.21 -5.31 19.09
N LEU A 50 -3.41 -4.37 20.03
CA LEU A 50 -2.35 -3.58 20.63
C LEU A 50 -1.80 -4.20 21.92
N ASP A 51 -1.12 -5.34 21.79
CA ASP A 51 -0.31 -5.90 22.88
C ASP A 51 1.05 -5.18 23.02
N ASP A 52 1.84 -5.56 24.04
CA ASP A 52 3.13 -4.93 24.35
C ASP A 52 4.12 -4.98 23.18
N GLU A 53 4.08 -6.02 22.34
CA GLU A 53 4.97 -6.13 21.18
C GLU A 53 4.53 -5.19 20.05
N ILE A 54 3.24 -5.08 19.78
CA ILE A 54 2.71 -4.12 18.81
C ILE A 54 2.91 -2.69 19.29
N GLU A 55 2.72 -2.40 20.58
CA GLU A 55 3.01 -1.08 21.14
C GLU A 55 4.46 -0.68 20.91
N ARG A 56 5.41 -1.58 21.20
CA ARG A 56 6.83 -1.34 20.95
C ARG A 56 7.09 -1.04 19.47
N LEU A 57 6.47 -1.80 18.56
CA LEU A 57 6.58 -1.53 17.13
C LEU A 57 5.97 -0.19 16.72
N TYR A 58 4.85 0.21 17.33
CA TYR A 58 4.24 1.52 17.11
C TYR A 58 5.18 2.66 17.56
N ARG A 59 5.88 2.49 18.68
CA ARG A 59 6.84 3.48 19.18
C ARG A 59 8.09 3.58 18.31
N GLU A 60 8.58 2.46 17.82
CA GLU A 60 9.89 2.38 17.14
C GLU A 60 9.80 2.51 15.61
N ARG A 61 8.70 2.05 15.00
CA ARG A 61 8.62 1.78 13.55
C ARG A 61 7.37 2.32 12.86
N LEU A 62 6.53 3.07 13.56
CA LEU A 62 5.36 3.71 12.97
C LEU A 62 5.78 4.89 12.08
N PHE A 63 5.24 4.90 10.88
CA PHE A 63 5.40 5.94 9.90
C PHE A 63 4.06 6.61 9.59
N TYR A 64 4.07 7.93 9.62
CA TYR A 64 2.98 8.77 9.16
C TYR A 64 3.57 10.02 8.52
N SER A 65 2.97 10.44 7.42
CA SER A 65 3.16 11.77 6.82
C SER A 65 1.81 12.33 6.39
N ASP A 66 1.70 13.65 6.29
CA ASP A 66 0.62 14.37 5.62
C ASP A 66 0.93 14.66 4.14
N VAL A 67 2.16 14.34 3.69
CA VAL A 67 2.62 14.52 2.32
C VAL A 67 2.62 13.18 1.58
N VAL A 68 1.88 13.11 0.47
CA VAL A 68 1.78 11.90 -0.38
C VAL A 68 3.15 11.45 -0.90
N ALA A 69 4.02 12.38 -1.27
CA ALA A 69 5.36 12.09 -1.77
C ALA A 69 6.25 11.36 -0.75
N ASP A 70 6.01 11.52 0.55
CA ASP A 70 6.79 10.83 1.57
C ASP A 70 6.41 9.33 1.64
N TYR A 71 5.13 9.00 1.44
CA TYR A 71 4.73 7.60 1.29
C TYR A 71 5.28 6.99 0.00
N GLU A 72 5.29 7.75 -1.10
CA GLU A 72 5.89 7.29 -2.36
C GLU A 72 7.38 6.99 -2.17
N ALA A 73 8.12 7.90 -1.54
CA ALA A 73 9.53 7.72 -1.22
C ALA A 73 9.75 6.53 -0.27
N LEU A 74 8.85 6.31 0.70
CA LEU A 74 8.92 5.17 1.60
C LEU A 74 8.72 3.85 0.86
N VAL A 75 7.65 3.71 0.06
CA VAL A 75 7.33 2.42 -0.60
C VAL A 75 8.42 2.04 -1.60
N GLN A 76 9.03 2.99 -2.31
CA GLN A 76 10.14 2.75 -3.23
C GLN A 76 11.38 2.14 -2.56
N GLN A 77 11.51 2.27 -1.23
CA GLN A 77 12.60 1.69 -0.44
C GLN A 77 12.25 0.30 0.11
N LYS A 78 11.08 -0.27 -0.22
CA LYS A 78 10.63 -1.56 0.28
C LYS A 78 10.64 -2.61 -0.82
N ASP A 79 10.95 -3.84 -0.43
CA ASP A 79 10.89 -5.01 -1.32
C ASP A 79 9.45 -5.52 -1.50
N LEU A 80 8.58 -5.24 -0.52
CA LEU A 80 7.19 -5.70 -0.48
C LEU A 80 6.35 -4.80 0.41
N VAL A 81 5.11 -4.54 0.00
CA VAL A 81 4.07 -3.93 0.83
C VAL A 81 2.92 -4.90 1.04
N LEU A 82 2.36 -4.92 2.23
CA LEU A 82 1.19 -5.75 2.55
C LEU A 82 0.24 -5.00 3.47
N GLY A 83 -1.05 -5.21 3.30
CA GLY A 83 -2.04 -4.71 4.25
C GLY A 83 -3.45 -4.55 3.71
N TYR A 84 -4.29 -3.96 4.53
CA TYR A 84 -5.72 -3.80 4.32
C TYR A 84 -6.09 -2.56 3.50
N ARG A 85 -5.20 -1.56 3.49
CA ARG A 85 -5.51 -0.23 2.96
C ARG A 85 -5.31 -0.18 1.46
N LEU A 86 -6.38 0.19 0.75
CA LEU A 86 -6.37 0.31 -0.71
C LEU A 86 -5.21 1.20 -1.21
N HIS A 87 -5.07 2.40 -0.65
CA HIS A 87 -4.16 3.41 -1.20
C HIS A 87 -2.68 3.11 -0.92
N GLY A 88 -2.36 2.59 0.27
CA GLY A 88 -0.97 2.23 0.59
C GLY A 88 -0.45 1.11 -0.31
N ASN A 89 -1.26 0.07 -0.51
CA ASN A 89 -0.89 -1.03 -1.39
C ASN A 89 -0.88 -0.60 -2.87
N LEU A 90 -1.82 0.24 -3.30
CA LEU A 90 -1.90 0.75 -4.68
C LEU A 90 -0.69 1.62 -5.02
N MET A 91 -0.26 2.45 -4.08
CA MET A 91 0.94 3.29 -4.24
C MET A 91 2.21 2.45 -4.40
N ALA A 92 2.30 1.30 -3.71
CA ALA A 92 3.39 0.36 -3.93
C ALA A 92 3.36 -0.20 -5.36
N LEU A 93 2.20 -0.72 -5.79
CA LEU A 93 2.03 -1.26 -7.15
C LEU A 93 2.34 -0.23 -8.24
N SER A 94 1.90 1.03 -8.08
CA SER A 94 2.18 2.10 -9.05
C SER A 94 3.66 2.46 -9.15
N ASN A 95 4.44 2.13 -8.14
CA ASN A 95 5.89 2.32 -8.09
C ASN A 95 6.68 1.07 -8.48
N GLY A 96 6.01 0.02 -8.96
CA GLY A 96 6.66 -1.24 -9.33
C GLY A 96 7.11 -2.08 -8.13
N VAL A 97 6.63 -1.75 -6.93
CA VAL A 97 6.93 -2.49 -5.70
C VAL A 97 5.85 -3.57 -5.52
N PRO A 98 6.23 -4.85 -5.35
CA PRO A 98 5.29 -5.93 -5.06
C PRO A 98 4.36 -5.58 -3.89
N SER A 99 3.08 -5.94 -4.02
CA SER A 99 2.07 -5.64 -3.02
C SER A 99 1.06 -6.78 -2.85
N ILE A 100 0.71 -7.11 -1.61
CA ILE A 100 -0.26 -8.16 -1.27
C ILE A 100 -1.41 -7.57 -0.46
N TYR A 101 -2.62 -7.64 -1.00
CA TYR A 101 -3.82 -7.09 -0.37
C TYR A 101 -4.43 -8.04 0.64
N PHE A 102 -4.84 -7.52 1.80
CA PHE A 102 -5.65 -8.27 2.75
C PHE A 102 -7.10 -7.87 2.59
N THR A 103 -7.88 -8.77 2.01
CA THR A 103 -9.28 -8.52 1.68
C THR A 103 -10.18 -8.90 2.85
N TYR A 104 -11.02 -7.96 3.27
CA TYR A 104 -11.99 -8.12 4.37
C TYR A 104 -13.36 -7.54 4.04
N ASP A 105 -13.50 -6.90 2.87
CA ASP A 105 -14.75 -6.39 2.34
C ASP A 105 -14.84 -6.66 0.84
N SER A 106 -16.07 -6.65 0.30
CA SER A 106 -16.33 -6.98 -1.10
C SER A 106 -15.70 -6.01 -2.09
N ARG A 107 -15.51 -4.74 -1.71
CA ARG A 107 -14.92 -3.73 -2.60
C ARG A 107 -13.45 -4.03 -2.87
N THR A 108 -12.73 -4.42 -1.82
CA THR A 108 -11.31 -4.78 -1.93
C THR A 108 -11.15 -6.10 -2.67
N VAL A 109 -12.08 -7.05 -2.47
CA VAL A 109 -12.12 -8.31 -3.25
C VAL A 109 -12.32 -8.02 -4.73
N GLU A 110 -13.37 -7.28 -5.10
CA GLU A 110 -13.69 -6.96 -6.49
C GLU A 110 -12.51 -6.24 -7.18
N PHE A 111 -11.88 -5.30 -6.49
CA PHE A 111 -10.70 -4.59 -7.00
C PHE A 111 -9.51 -5.55 -7.21
N ALA A 112 -9.20 -6.40 -6.23
CA ALA A 112 -8.10 -7.35 -6.33
C ALA A 112 -8.37 -8.39 -7.43
N GLU A 113 -9.60 -8.88 -7.58
CA GLU A 113 -9.99 -9.83 -8.63
C GLU A 113 -9.93 -9.21 -10.02
N THR A 114 -10.44 -7.99 -10.19
CA THR A 114 -10.43 -7.28 -11.48
C THR A 114 -9.01 -7.12 -12.02
N TYR A 115 -8.08 -6.71 -11.15
CA TYR A 115 -6.69 -6.49 -11.53
C TYR A 115 -5.79 -7.71 -11.28
N GLN A 116 -6.34 -8.85 -10.86
CA GLN A 116 -5.57 -10.05 -10.50
C GLN A 116 -4.42 -9.76 -9.53
N ILE A 117 -4.64 -8.85 -8.57
CA ILE A 117 -3.67 -8.48 -7.54
C ILE A 117 -3.54 -9.64 -6.56
N PRO A 118 -2.33 -10.03 -6.14
CA PRO A 118 -2.17 -11.03 -5.09
C PRO A 118 -2.89 -10.59 -3.81
N SER A 119 -3.82 -11.42 -3.33
CA SER A 119 -4.62 -11.09 -2.15
C SER A 119 -4.86 -12.29 -1.23
N TYR A 120 -4.98 -11.99 0.06
CA TYR A 120 -5.32 -12.94 1.11
C TYR A 120 -6.66 -12.57 1.72
N ASP A 121 -7.61 -13.50 1.63
CA ASP A 121 -8.90 -13.40 2.32
C ASP A 121 -8.73 -13.68 3.81
N VAL A 122 -9.00 -12.68 4.65
CA VAL A 122 -8.86 -12.82 6.10
C VAL A 122 -9.91 -13.72 6.73
N PHE A 123 -10.98 -14.05 6.00
CA PHE A 123 -11.97 -15.04 6.41
C PHE A 123 -11.63 -16.47 5.96
N SER A 124 -10.51 -16.65 5.25
CA SER A 124 -10.00 -17.97 4.85
C SER A 124 -9.68 -18.84 6.07
N THR A 125 -9.95 -20.14 5.95
CA THR A 125 -9.55 -21.15 6.95
C THR A 125 -8.06 -21.49 6.90
N LYS A 126 -7.36 -21.10 5.83
CA LYS A 126 -5.92 -21.31 5.67
C LYS A 126 -5.16 -20.14 6.29
N PRO A 127 -4.15 -20.36 7.15
CA PRO A 127 -3.34 -19.29 7.68
C PRO A 127 -2.53 -18.62 6.56
N PHE A 128 -2.38 -17.30 6.64
CA PHE A 128 -1.48 -16.57 5.75
C PHE A 128 -0.03 -17.03 5.92
N LYS A 129 0.65 -17.33 4.81
CA LYS A 129 2.10 -17.56 4.76
C LYS A 129 2.70 -16.73 3.65
N LEU A 130 3.65 -15.88 4.00
CA LEU A 130 4.24 -14.93 3.05
C LEU A 130 4.89 -15.64 1.85
N GLU A 131 5.49 -16.79 2.08
CA GLU A 131 6.20 -17.58 1.06
C GLU A 131 5.28 -18.08 -0.05
N GLU A 132 3.99 -18.28 0.25
CA GLU A 132 2.98 -18.68 -0.75
C GLU A 132 2.61 -17.52 -1.68
N TYR A 133 2.92 -16.28 -1.28
CA TYR A 133 2.63 -15.06 -2.04
C TYR A 133 3.88 -14.42 -2.67
N TRP A 134 5.08 -14.81 -2.24
CA TRP A 134 6.34 -14.39 -2.87
C TRP A 134 6.64 -15.22 -4.12
N ASP A 135 5.73 -15.14 -5.10
CA ASP A 135 5.76 -15.87 -6.36
C ASP A 135 5.60 -14.91 -7.54
N GLN A 136 6.60 -14.86 -8.43
CA GLN A 136 6.60 -14.04 -9.64
C GLN A 136 5.35 -14.26 -10.51
N GLY A 137 4.86 -15.49 -10.58
CA GLY A 137 3.69 -15.85 -11.37
C GLY A 137 2.40 -15.16 -10.91
N LEU A 138 2.30 -14.79 -9.62
CA LEU A 138 1.18 -14.01 -9.09
C LEU A 138 1.26 -12.55 -9.58
N PHE A 139 2.44 -11.94 -9.51
CA PHE A 139 2.64 -10.57 -9.99
C PHE A 139 2.57 -10.45 -11.52
N ASP A 140 2.95 -11.51 -12.26
CA ASP A 140 2.79 -11.56 -13.71
C ASP A 140 1.31 -11.57 -14.12
N LYS A 141 0.42 -12.17 -13.32
CA LYS A 141 -1.04 -12.09 -13.56
C LYS A 141 -1.53 -10.66 -13.38
N PHE A 142 -1.11 -10.00 -12.29
CA PHE A 142 -1.41 -8.58 -12.07
C PHE A 142 -0.93 -7.71 -13.23
N ASN A 143 0.34 -7.85 -13.63
CA ASN A 143 0.92 -7.06 -14.71
C ASN A 143 0.12 -7.22 -16.01
N ARG A 144 -0.23 -8.45 -16.38
CA ARG A 144 -1.09 -8.71 -17.56
C ARG A 144 -2.45 -8.05 -17.43
N ALA A 145 -3.14 -8.24 -16.31
CA ALA A 145 -4.47 -7.66 -16.07
C ALA A 145 -4.42 -6.13 -16.15
N TRP A 146 -3.42 -5.49 -15.54
CA TRP A 146 -3.22 -4.05 -15.61
C TRP A 146 -3.08 -3.55 -17.05
N PHE A 147 -2.22 -4.17 -17.88
CA PHE A 147 -2.07 -3.78 -19.28
C PHE A 147 -3.33 -4.01 -20.11
N MET A 148 -4.12 -5.05 -19.80
CA MET A 148 -5.41 -5.29 -20.46
C MET A 148 -6.41 -4.19 -20.11
N THR A 149 -6.69 -4.01 -18.81
CA THR A 149 -7.68 -3.04 -18.32
C THR A 149 -7.31 -1.61 -18.68
N TYR A 150 -6.03 -1.25 -18.65
CA TYR A 150 -5.57 0.06 -19.09
C TYR A 150 -5.89 0.33 -20.57
N ARG A 151 -5.65 -0.66 -21.43
CA ARG A 151 -5.95 -0.54 -22.88
C ARG A 151 -7.45 -0.49 -23.13
N GLU A 152 -8.24 -1.30 -22.44
CA GLU A 152 -9.70 -1.30 -22.53
C GLU A 152 -10.27 0.07 -22.11
N MET A 153 -9.78 0.62 -20.99
CA MET A 153 -10.21 1.95 -20.55
C MET A 153 -9.83 3.03 -21.56
N LYS A 154 -8.61 2.99 -22.11
CA LYS A 154 -8.21 3.95 -23.16
C LYS A 154 -9.11 3.82 -24.40
N ALA A 155 -9.33 2.60 -24.89
CA ALA A 155 -10.17 2.35 -26.06
C ALA A 155 -11.59 2.86 -25.83
N PHE A 156 -12.17 2.58 -24.66
CA PHE A 156 -13.48 3.09 -24.28
C PHE A 156 -13.53 4.62 -24.31
N LEU A 157 -12.54 5.31 -23.75
CA LEU A 157 -12.49 6.78 -23.79
C LEU A 157 -12.37 7.31 -25.22
N ASP A 158 -11.51 6.71 -26.05
CA ASP A 158 -11.31 7.11 -27.44
C ASP A 158 -12.57 6.90 -28.29
N GLU A 159 -13.22 5.75 -28.17
CA GLU A 159 -14.47 5.40 -28.88
C GLU A 159 -15.62 6.35 -28.54
N ASN A 160 -15.63 6.88 -27.32
CA ASN A 160 -16.63 7.84 -26.85
C ASN A 160 -16.21 9.31 -27.01
N GLY A 161 -15.07 9.58 -27.68
CA GLY A 161 -14.58 10.94 -27.92
C GLY A 161 -14.18 11.69 -26.64
N VAL A 162 -13.87 10.98 -25.55
CA VAL A 162 -13.45 11.57 -24.28
C VAL A 162 -11.94 11.82 -24.32
N ALA A 163 -11.57 13.10 -24.32
CA ALA A 163 -10.17 13.52 -24.27
C ALA A 163 -9.48 12.96 -23.01
N ASN A 164 -8.34 12.30 -23.19
CA ASN A 164 -7.62 11.64 -22.11
C ASN A 164 -6.09 11.77 -22.29
N LYS A 165 -5.34 11.52 -21.22
CA LYS A 165 -3.86 11.56 -21.19
C LYS A 165 -3.25 10.15 -21.15
N MET A 166 -4.03 9.12 -21.49
CA MET A 166 -3.55 7.74 -21.38
C MET A 166 -2.55 7.46 -22.50
N ALA A 167 -1.40 6.89 -22.13
CA ALA A 167 -0.33 6.55 -23.06
C ALA A 167 -0.67 5.27 -23.84
N ASP A 168 -0.07 5.09 -25.01
CA ASP A 168 -0.08 3.77 -25.64
C ASP A 168 0.93 2.86 -24.93
N VAL A 169 0.43 1.94 -24.13
CA VAL A 169 1.22 0.98 -23.34
C VAL A 169 1.56 -0.30 -24.14
N GLY A 170 1.16 -0.39 -25.41
CA GLY A 170 1.51 -1.49 -26.32
C GLY A 170 2.89 -1.37 -26.98
N HIS A 171 3.53 -0.20 -26.87
CA HIS A 171 4.88 0.05 -27.35
C HIS A 171 5.88 0.11 -26.19
N LYS A 172 7.07 -0.46 -26.36
CA LYS A 172 8.17 -0.29 -25.39
C LYS A 172 8.38 1.21 -25.14
N PRO A 173 8.39 1.68 -23.88
CA PRO A 173 8.61 3.08 -23.59
C PRO A 173 9.99 3.50 -24.13
N VAL A 174 10.02 4.56 -24.94
CA VAL A 174 11.27 5.25 -25.28
C VAL A 174 11.76 5.91 -23.99
N PRO A 175 12.99 5.65 -23.53
CA PRO A 175 13.52 6.28 -22.33
C PRO A 175 13.45 7.80 -22.47
N VAL A 176 12.69 8.45 -21.58
CA VAL A 176 12.68 9.91 -21.50
C VAL A 176 14.03 10.34 -20.93
N PRO A 177 14.84 11.15 -21.64
CA PRO A 177 16.09 11.64 -21.10
C PRO A 177 15.84 12.44 -19.81
N ALA A 178 16.63 12.19 -18.77
CA ALA A 178 16.45 12.73 -17.41
C ALA A 178 16.24 14.25 -17.32
N ARG A 179 16.65 14.99 -18.36
CA ARG A 179 16.53 16.45 -18.44
C ARG A 179 15.10 16.94 -18.76
N ALA A 180 14.25 16.12 -19.37
CA ALA A 180 12.86 16.49 -19.70
C ALA A 180 11.89 16.33 -18.51
N ALA A 181 12.14 15.36 -17.62
CA ALA A 181 11.30 15.12 -16.43
C ALA A 181 11.34 16.29 -15.43
N ALA A 182 12.48 16.98 -15.31
CA ALA A 182 12.63 18.13 -14.42
C ALA A 182 11.90 19.40 -14.92
N ALA A 183 11.67 19.53 -16.23
CA ALA A 183 10.98 20.68 -16.81
C ALA A 183 9.45 20.60 -16.64
N ALA A 184 8.88 19.39 -16.71
CA ALA A 184 7.44 19.18 -16.57
C ALA A 184 6.92 19.40 -15.12
N ARG A 185 7.78 19.23 -14.11
CA ARG A 185 7.44 19.46 -12.69
C ARG A 185 7.41 20.93 -12.25
N LYS A 186 7.85 21.87 -13.10
CA LYS A 186 7.91 23.31 -12.75
C LYS A 186 6.73 24.13 -13.27
N VAL A 187 5.76 23.51 -13.95
CA VAL A 187 4.55 24.19 -14.43
C VAL A 187 3.32 23.41 -13.96
N ALA A 188 3.05 23.50 -12.66
CA ALA A 188 1.77 23.20 -12.03
C ALA A 188 1.68 23.97 -10.71
#